data_AF-A0A1G7S301-F1
#
_entry.id   AF-A0A1G7S301-F1
#
_cell.length_a   1.000
_cell.length_b   1.000
_cell.length_c   1.000
_cell.angle_alpha   90.00
_cell.angle_beta   90.00
_cell.angle_gamma   90.00
#
_symmetry.space_group_name_H-M   'P 1'
#
loop_
_entity.id
_entity.type
_entity.pdbx_description
1 polymer ?
#
loop_
_entity_poly.entity_id
_entity_poly.type
_entity_poly.pdbx_seq_one_letter_code
_entity_poly.pdbx_strand_id
1 'polypeptide(L)'
;MSVHIGLMIWKEMKTKEIPISIFAEKMAISKTKAQEIINSATLDVSLLATVSEVLGYNFFSYYEKGKLFSELNKKETQASAEEIKRLKSLLSEKNKTIELKDKMIQNLSHTVSLLEKVQYR
;
A
#
# COMPACT_ATOMS: atom_id res chain seq x y z
N MET A 1 9.03 -16.15 -24.53
CA MET A 1 7.86 -15.25 -24.39
C MET A 1 8.39 -13.85 -24.15
N SER A 2 8.09 -12.93 -25.08
CA SER A 2 8.34 -11.49 -24.95
C SER A 2 7.21 -10.86 -24.14
N VAL A 3 7.55 -10.00 -23.18
CA VAL A 3 6.56 -9.22 -22.44
C VAL A 3 6.03 -8.11 -23.34
N HIS A 4 4.71 -7.96 -23.43
CA HIS A 4 4.08 -6.81 -24.08
C HIS A 4 3.80 -5.73 -23.03
N ILE A 5 4.64 -4.71 -22.96
CA ILE A 5 4.64 -3.78 -21.82
C ILE A 5 3.41 -2.87 -21.79
N GLY A 6 2.90 -2.44 -22.95
CA GLY A 6 1.69 -1.63 -23.03
C GLY A 6 0.48 -2.32 -22.41
N LEU A 7 0.33 -3.63 -22.62
CA LEU A 7 -0.74 -4.43 -22.00
C LEU A 7 -0.57 -4.55 -20.48
N MET A 8 0.67 -4.61 -19.98
CA MET A 8 0.93 -4.61 -18.53
C MET A 8 0.56 -3.27 -17.90
N ILE A 9 0.87 -2.17 -18.58
CA ILE A 9 0.48 -0.82 -18.16
C ILE A 9 -1.05 -0.69 -18.14
N TRP A 10 -1.73 -1.13 -19.21
CA TRP A 10 -3.19 -1.12 -19.26
C TRP A 10 -3.83 -1.93 -18.13
N LYS A 11 -3.29 -3.12 -17.85
CA LYS A 11 -3.77 -3.97 -16.78
C LYS A 11 -3.65 -3.28 -15.42
N GLU A 12 -2.49 -2.68 -15.13
CA GLU A 12 -2.27 -1.94 -13.88
C GLU A 12 -3.19 -0.72 -13.77
N MET A 13 -3.41 0.02 -14.86
CA MET A 13 -4.38 1.11 -14.91
C MET A 13 -5.80 0.62 -14.56
N LYS A 14 -6.21 -0.55 -15.08
CA LYS A 14 -7.51 -1.15 -14.76
C LYS A 14 -7.60 -1.57 -13.31
N THR A 15 -6.55 -2.17 -12.75
CA THR A 15 -6.49 -2.53 -11.33
C THR A 15 -6.62 -1.32 -10.41
N LYS A 16 -6.07 -0.16 -10.82
CA LYS A 16 -6.13 1.10 -10.07
C LYS A 16 -7.32 1.99 -10.45
N GLU A 17 -8.23 1.50 -11.30
CA GLU A 17 -9.39 2.25 -11.80
C GLU A 17 -9.02 3.59 -12.46
N ILE A 18 -7.84 3.69 -13.06
CA ILE A 18 -7.36 4.90 -13.75
C ILE A 18 -7.83 4.87 -15.21
N PRO A 19 -8.74 5.76 -15.64
CA PRO A 19 -9.14 5.84 -17.03
C PRO A 19 -8.04 6.46 -17.90
N ILE A 20 -8.06 6.16 -19.20
CA ILE A 20 -7.06 6.63 -20.17
C ILE A 20 -6.94 8.16 -20.22
N SER A 21 -8.04 8.88 -19.97
CA SER A 21 -8.06 10.34 -19.91
C SER A 21 -7.23 10.88 -18.76
N ILE A 22 -7.33 10.27 -17.58
CA ILE A 22 -6.59 10.68 -16.38
C ILE A 22 -5.12 10.30 -16.53
N PHE A 23 -4.83 9.14 -17.13
CA PHE A 23 -3.45 8.77 -17.44
C PHE A 23 -2.80 9.75 -18.43
N ALA A 24 -3.51 10.13 -19.50
CA ALA A 24 -3.02 11.12 -20.46
C ALA A 24 -2.75 12.48 -19.80
N GLU A 25 -3.65 12.93 -18.91
CA GLU A 25 -3.50 14.17 -18.14
C GLU A 25 -2.28 14.11 -17.21
N LYS A 26 -2.13 13.04 -16.42
CA LYS A 26 -0.97 12.86 -15.53
C LYS A 26 0.37 12.79 -16.27
N MET A 27 0.35 12.25 -17.48
CA MET A 27 1.51 12.17 -18.37
C MET A 27 1.75 13.48 -19.15
N ALA A 28 0.85 14.47 -19.07
CA ALA A 28 0.85 15.68 -19.89
C ALA A 28 0.92 15.41 -21.41
N ILE A 29 0.20 14.39 -21.88
CA ILE A 29 0.15 13.98 -23.30
C ILE A 29 -1.29 13.92 -23.82
N SER A 30 -1.46 13.81 -25.14
CA SER A 30 -2.78 13.61 -25.74
C SER A 30 -3.35 12.22 -25.44
N LYS A 31 -4.68 12.08 -25.44
CA LYS A 31 -5.36 10.78 -25.28
C LYS A 31 -4.93 9.78 -26.36
N THR A 32 -4.70 10.24 -27.58
CA THR A 32 -4.19 9.41 -28.67
C THR A 32 -2.81 8.86 -28.34
N LYS A 33 -1.91 9.71 -27.82
CA LYS A 33 -0.57 9.27 -27.44
C LYS A 33 -0.58 8.30 -26.26
N ALA A 34 -1.45 8.54 -25.29
CA ALA A 34 -1.68 7.61 -24.20
C ALA A 34 -2.18 6.24 -24.70
N GLN A 35 -3.08 6.22 -25.69
CA GLN A 35 -3.56 5.00 -26.32
C GLN A 35 -2.44 4.26 -27.09
N GLU A 36 -1.58 4.98 -27.80
CA GLU A 36 -0.39 4.41 -28.45
C GLU A 36 0.53 3.72 -27.44
N ILE A 37 0.77 4.35 -26.28
CA ILE A 37 1.63 3.79 -25.22
C ILE A 37 1.10 2.45 -24.73
N ILE A 38 -0.19 2.34 -24.41
CA ILE A 38 -0.78 1.09 -23.91
C ILE A 38 -0.92 0.01 -24.98
N ASN A 39 -0.95 0.41 -26.26
CA ASN A 39 -0.96 -0.53 -27.38
C ASN A 39 0.45 -0.95 -27.81
N SER A 40 1.50 -0.31 -27.28
CA SER A 40 2.87 -0.59 -27.69
C SER A 40 3.43 -1.87 -27.06
N ALA A 41 4.06 -2.71 -27.87
CA ALA A 41 4.71 -3.93 -27.42
C ALA A 41 5.90 -3.65 -26.50
N THR A 42 6.65 -2.58 -26.79
CA THR A 42 7.85 -2.14 -26.08
C THR A 42 7.83 -0.63 -25.87
N LEU A 43 8.54 -0.15 -24.86
CA LEU A 43 8.71 1.29 -24.58
C LEU A 43 10.19 1.56 -24.35
N ASP A 44 10.62 2.76 -24.68
CA ASP A 44 11.95 3.21 -24.27
C ASP A 44 12.03 3.31 -22.74
N VAL A 45 13.26 3.25 -22.22
CA VAL A 45 13.53 3.19 -20.77
C VAL A 45 13.03 4.46 -20.07
N SER A 46 13.22 5.63 -20.67
CA SER A 46 12.78 6.91 -20.11
C SER A 46 11.26 6.97 -19.97
N LEU A 47 10.53 6.62 -21.02
CA LEU A 47 9.08 6.62 -21.03
C LEU A 47 8.52 5.58 -20.06
N LEU A 48 9.14 4.40 -19.97
CA LEU A 48 8.73 3.39 -19.00
C LEU A 48 8.96 3.85 -17.55
N ALA A 49 10.04 4.58 -17.28
CA ALA A 49 10.29 5.18 -15.97
C ALA A 49 9.21 6.21 -15.61
N THR A 50 8.90 7.13 -16.52
CA THR A 50 7.83 8.13 -16.32
C THR A 50 6.47 7.46 -16.08
N VAL A 51 6.13 6.44 -16.87
CA VAL A 51 4.88 5.68 -16.66
C VAL A 51 4.88 4.96 -15.31
N SER A 52 6.02 4.41 -14.90
CA SER A 52 6.18 3.75 -13.60
C SER A 52 5.97 4.73 -12.44
N GLU A 53 6.50 5.94 -12.53
CA GLU A 53 6.31 7.01 -11.55
C GLU A 53 4.84 7.48 -11.49
N VAL A 54 4.24 7.79 -12.64
CA VAL A 54 2.86 8.27 -12.74
C VAL A 54 1.85 7.27 -12.18
N LEU A 55 2.09 5.98 -12.40
CA LEU A 55 1.23 4.91 -11.91
C LEU A 55 1.67 4.37 -10.54
N GLY A 56 2.82 4.78 -10.00
CA GLY A 56 3.38 4.24 -8.76
C GLY A 56 3.53 2.72 -8.81
N TYR A 57 4.07 2.19 -9.92
CA TYR A 57 4.29 0.76 -10.12
C TYR A 57 5.57 0.52 -10.91
N ASN A 58 6.41 -0.41 -10.44
CA ASN A 58 7.66 -0.74 -11.12
C ASN A 58 7.42 -1.69 -12.31
N PHE A 59 7.28 -1.14 -13.51
CA PHE A 59 7.12 -1.95 -14.73
C PHE A 59 8.42 -2.61 -15.22
N PHE A 60 9.59 -2.18 -14.72
CA PHE A 60 10.86 -2.84 -15.02
C PHE A 60 10.94 -4.27 -14.47
N SER A 61 10.15 -4.56 -13.43
CA SER A 61 10.02 -5.91 -12.86
C SER A 61 9.60 -6.97 -13.89
N TYR A 62 8.86 -6.60 -14.95
CA TYR A 62 8.51 -7.54 -16.01
C TYR A 62 9.68 -7.91 -16.93
N TYR A 63 10.72 -7.08 -16.96
CA TYR A 63 11.97 -7.34 -17.68
C TYR A 63 13.03 -8.01 -16.79
N GLU A 64 12.78 -8.09 -15.48
CA GLU A 64 13.64 -8.80 -14.54
C GLU A 64 13.59 -10.31 -14.77
N LYS A 65 14.47 -10.81 -15.64
CA LYS A 65 14.93 -12.20 -15.59
C LYS A 65 16.30 -12.35 -14.92
N GLY A 66 16.89 -11.27 -14.42
CA GLY A 66 18.22 -11.25 -13.81
C GLY A 66 18.19 -11.05 -12.29
N LYS A 67 19.02 -11.81 -11.56
CA LYS A 67 19.14 -11.79 -10.08
C LYS A 67 19.35 -10.40 -9.46
N LEU A 68 19.95 -9.46 -10.19
CA LEU A 68 20.43 -8.18 -9.67
C LEU A 68 19.34 -7.28 -9.07
N PHE A 69 18.18 -7.15 -9.71
CA PHE A 69 17.10 -6.28 -9.20
C PHE A 69 16.18 -6.98 -8.18
N SER A 70 16.08 -8.31 -8.26
CA SER A 70 15.36 -9.12 -7.26
C SER A 70 15.97 -9.02 -5.86
N GLU A 71 17.27 -8.71 -5.77
CA GLU A 71 17.98 -8.50 -4.51
C GLU A 71 17.72 -7.11 -3.92
N LEU A 72 17.53 -6.08 -4.76
CA LEU A 72 17.19 -4.73 -4.33
C LEU A 72 15.78 -4.67 -3.71
N ASN A 73 14.79 -5.30 -4.37
CA ASN A 73 13.42 -5.38 -3.85
C ASN A 73 13.33 -6.18 -2.54
N LYS A 74 14.10 -7.27 -2.39
CA LYS A 74 14.06 -8.10 -1.17
C LYS A 74 14.41 -7.32 0.09
N LYS A 75 15.35 -6.37 0.01
CA LYS A 75 15.84 -5.64 1.18
C LYS A 75 14.81 -4.65 1.73
N GLU A 76 14.13 -3.90 0.86
CA GLU A 76 13.03 -3.02 1.25
C GLU A 76 11.79 -3.78 1.73
N THR A 77 11.49 -4.91 1.08
CA THR A 77 10.34 -5.74 1.47
C THR A 77 10.57 -6.41 2.84
N GLN A 78 11.82 -6.80 3.14
CA GLN A 78 12.18 -7.38 4.44
C GLN A 78 12.14 -6.34 5.57
N ALA A 79 12.74 -5.16 5.37
CA ALA A 79 12.68 -4.08 6.37
C ALA A 79 11.22 -3.68 6.66
N SER A 80 10.39 -3.58 5.62
CA SER A 80 8.97 -3.28 5.76
C SER A 80 8.22 -4.42 6.50
N ALA A 81 8.53 -5.68 6.21
CA ALA A 81 7.92 -6.83 6.88
C ALA A 81 8.29 -6.91 8.37
N GLU A 82 9.53 -6.59 8.71
CA GLU A 82 10.01 -6.52 10.10
C GLU A 82 9.31 -5.41 10.88
N GLU A 83 9.18 -4.22 10.29
CA GLU A 83 8.47 -3.11 10.93
C GLU A 83 6.98 -3.40 11.09
N ILE A 84 6.33 -4.00 10.08
CA ILE A 84 4.94 -4.47 10.20
C ILE A 84 4.78 -5.47 11.36
N LYS A 85 5.72 -6.41 11.49
CA LYS A 85 5.71 -7.39 12.59
C LYS A 85 5.86 -6.70 13.94
N ARG A 86 6.77 -5.73 14.06
CA ARG A 86 6.98 -4.93 15.27
C ARG A 86 5.73 -4.14 15.64
N LEU A 87 5.14 -3.43 14.68
CA LEU A 87 3.93 -2.64 14.88
C LEU A 87 2.74 -3.50 15.30
N LYS A 88 2.58 -4.70 14.72
CA LYS A 88 1.55 -5.67 15.15
C LYS A 88 1.74 -6.10 16.61
N SER A 89 2.98 -6.36 17.03
CA SER A 89 3.28 -6.70 18.42
C SER A 89 2.92 -5.57 19.37
N LEU A 90 3.30 -4.33 19.02
CA LEU A 90 2.99 -3.14 19.81
C LEU A 90 1.47 -2.92 19.94
N LEU A 91 0.72 -3.09 18.84
CA LEU A 91 -0.74 -3.01 18.84
C LEU A 91 -1.38 -4.04 19.78
N SER A 92 -0.89 -5.29 19.76
CA SER A 92 -1.39 -6.33 20.66
C SER A 92 -1.18 -5.97 22.14
N GLU A 93 -0.01 -5.43 22.48
CA GLU A 93 0.31 -4.99 23.83
C GLU A 93 -0.56 -3.80 24.28
N LYS A 94 -0.72 -2.80 23.40
CA LYS A 94 -1.58 -1.64 23.67
C LYS A 94 -3.05 -2.07 23.86
N ASN A 95 -3.55 -3.00 23.05
CA ASN A 95 -4.90 -3.53 23.19
C ASN A 95 -5.10 -4.26 24.53
N LYS A 96 -4.14 -5.09 24.96
CA LYS A 96 -4.18 -5.71 26.30
C LYS A 96 -4.20 -4.67 27.42
N THR A 97 -3.43 -3.59 27.26
CA THR A 97 -3.40 -2.49 28.25
C THR A 97 -4.75 -1.78 28.34
N ILE A 98 -5.40 -1.54 27.21
CA ILE A 98 -6.75 -0.94 27.16
C ILE A 98 -7.73 -1.84 27.91
N GLU A 99 -7.73 -3.15 27.61
CA GLU A 99 -8.65 -4.10 28.25
C GLU A 99 -8.47 -4.15 29.79
N LEU A 100 -7.23 -4.08 30.27
CA LEU A 100 -6.94 -4.00 31.71
C LEU A 100 -7.45 -2.69 32.32
N LYS A 101 -7.26 -1.56 31.62
CA LYS A 101 -7.79 -0.27 32.06
C LYS A 101 -9.32 -0.26 32.11
N ASP A 102 -10.00 -0.86 31.14
CA ASP A 102 -11.46 -0.96 31.11
C ASP A 102 -11.98 -1.76 32.31
N LYS A 103 -11.34 -2.90 32.63
CA LYS A 103 -11.67 -3.68 33.83
C LYS A 103 -11.45 -2.86 35.11
N MET A 104 -10.37 -2.09 35.17
CA MET A 104 -10.08 -1.24 36.32
C MET A 104 -11.13 -0.13 36.49
N ILE A 105 -11.55 0.51 35.39
CA ILE A 105 -12.62 1.50 35.38
C ILE A 105 -13.93 0.87 35.87
N GLN A 106 -14.31 -0.30 35.37
CA GLN A 106 -15.52 -1.00 35.82
C GLN A 106 -15.50 -1.28 37.33
N ASN A 107 -14.36 -1.75 37.85
CA ASN A 107 -14.21 -2.01 39.29
C ASN A 107 -14.29 -0.73 40.12
N LEU A 108 -13.66 0.35 39.67
CA LEU A 108 -13.73 1.65 40.34
C LEU A 108 -15.16 2.21 40.32
N SER A 109 -15.85 2.15 39.18
CA SER A 109 -17.26 2.55 39.06
C SER A 109 -18.17 1.74 40.00
N HIS A 110 -17.93 0.43 40.13
CA HIS A 110 -18.66 -0.40 41.07
C HIS A 110 -18.41 0.02 42.53
N THR A 111 -17.15 0.29 42.87
CA THR A 111 -16.76 0.75 44.21
C THR A 111 -17.40 2.08 44.56
N VAL A 112 -17.40 3.05 43.63
CA VAL A 112 -18.06 4.35 43.80
C VAL A 112 -19.55 4.15 44.06
N SER A 113 -20.23 3.31 43.27
CA SER A 113 -21.67 3.04 43.46
C SER A 113 -21.99 2.44 44.84
N LEU A 114 -21.12 1.59 45.38
CA LEU A 114 -21.29 1.04 46.73
C LEU A 114 -21.12 2.12 47.80
N LEU A 115 -20.11 2.99 47.67
CA LEU A 115 -19.85 4.08 48.60
C LEU A 115 -20.98 5.12 48.60
N GLU A 116 -21.50 5.47 47.43
CA GLU A 116 -22.67 6.36 47.30
C GLU A 116 -23.87 5.78 48.06
N LYS A 117 -24.16 4.49 47.92
CA LYS A 117 -25.27 3.83 48.64
C LYS A 117 -25.10 3.79 50.16
N VAL A 118 -23.87 3.82 50.66
CA VAL A 118 -23.57 3.84 52.11
C VAL A 118 -23.68 5.26 52.68
N GLN A 119 -23.40 6.30 51.90
CA GLN A 119 -23.50 7.70 52.34
C GLN A 119 -24.94 8.23 52.50
N TYR A 120 -25.93 7.57 51.90
CA TYR A 120 -27.36 7.94 52.02
C TYR A 120 -28.15 7.09 53.04
N ARG A 121 -27.46 6.34 53.91
CA ARG A 121 -28.04 5.68 55.10
C ARG A 121 -27.61 6.41 56.36
#